data_AF-A0A3P7N8J9-F1
#
_entry.id   AF-A0A3P7N8J9-F1
#
_cell.length_a   1.000
_cell.length_b   1.000
_cell.length_c   1.000
_cell.angle_alpha   90.00
_cell.angle_beta   90.00
_cell.angle_gamma   90.00
#
_symmetry.space_group_name_H-M   'P 1'
#
loop_
_entity.id
_entity.type
_entity.pdbx_description
1 polymer ?
#
loop_
_entity_poly.entity_id
_entity_poly.type
_entity_poly.pdbx_seq_one_letter_code
_entity_poly.pdbx_strand_id
1 'polypeptide(L)'
;MIKTGLQWFATQTGLGASSHLETGGFARSNDTVEHPNIQFHFLPSTVHDDGRTVGKCHAFQVHVGNMRTQSRGCIKLSSKDPRRHPIIDPNYMDHDDDWKEFRTVRIDFDYDQFSAIPGLFRKCVQLSRELFAQKSFDPFRGDELAPGKDCKSDADIDNFVKYASASAYHPSGTCKMGPSSDKMAVVNPENMAVYGTENLKVVDASIMPSIVSGNLNAP
;
A
#
# COMPACT_ATOMS: atom_id res chain seq x y z
N MET A 1 25.89 7.81 -13.16
CA MET A 1 25.39 8.92 -12.31
C MET A 1 25.81 10.30 -12.84
N ILE A 2 27.11 10.58 -13.09
CA ILE A 2 27.57 11.92 -13.55
C ILE A 2 26.85 12.41 -14.81
N LYS A 3 26.74 11.57 -15.86
CA LYS A 3 26.02 11.92 -17.10
C LYS A 3 24.55 12.29 -16.84
N THR A 4 23.86 11.51 -16.03
CA THR A 4 22.46 11.77 -15.65
C THR A 4 22.33 13.11 -14.93
N GLY A 5 23.21 13.38 -13.97
CA GLY A 5 23.22 14.65 -13.23
C GLY A 5 23.50 15.85 -14.13
N LEU A 6 24.50 15.76 -15.02
CA LEU A 6 24.83 16.83 -15.96
C LEU A 6 23.68 17.11 -16.95
N GLN A 7 23.04 16.08 -17.48
CA GLN A 7 21.90 16.25 -18.38
C GLN A 7 20.73 16.94 -17.66
N TRP A 8 20.37 16.46 -16.47
CA TRP A 8 19.29 17.08 -15.70
C TRP A 8 19.62 18.53 -15.33
N PHE A 9 20.85 18.82 -14.92
CA PHE A 9 21.26 20.19 -14.57
C PHE A 9 21.23 21.14 -15.78
N ALA A 10 21.68 20.68 -16.95
CA ALA A 10 21.76 21.53 -18.14
C ALA A 10 20.41 21.73 -18.83
N THR A 11 19.57 20.69 -18.89
CA THR A 11 18.35 20.71 -19.73
C THR A 11 17.08 20.35 -18.98
N GLN A 12 17.13 19.98 -17.70
CA GLN A 12 15.99 19.50 -16.92
C GLN A 12 15.28 18.29 -17.57
N THR A 13 16.03 17.50 -18.34
CA THR A 13 15.52 16.30 -19.03
C THR A 13 16.35 15.07 -18.71
N GLY A 14 15.89 13.92 -19.22
CA GLY A 14 16.56 12.63 -19.05
C GLY A 14 16.17 11.93 -17.76
N LEU A 15 16.90 10.86 -17.42
CA LEU A 15 16.53 9.97 -16.31
C LEU A 15 16.50 10.67 -14.95
N GLY A 16 17.27 11.75 -14.76
CA GLY A 16 17.24 12.53 -13.52
C GLY A 16 15.95 13.34 -13.30
N ALA A 17 15.10 13.45 -14.33
CA ALA A 17 13.80 14.13 -14.26
C ALA A 17 12.63 13.16 -13.99
N SER A 18 12.88 11.86 -13.82
CA SER A 18 11.83 10.86 -13.54
C SER A 18 11.90 10.39 -12.09
N SER A 19 10.74 10.06 -11.50
CA SER A 19 10.66 9.31 -10.24
C SER A 19 10.91 7.81 -10.43
N HIS A 20 10.90 7.34 -11.68
CA HIS A 20 10.95 5.93 -12.07
C HIS A 20 9.75 5.09 -11.62
N LEU A 21 8.65 5.73 -11.18
CA LEU A 21 7.32 5.13 -11.09
C LEU A 21 6.57 5.46 -12.38
N GLU A 22 6.87 4.73 -13.44
CA GLU A 22 6.53 5.12 -14.82
C GLU A 22 5.06 4.86 -15.18
N THR A 23 4.49 3.80 -14.61
CA THR A 23 3.09 3.43 -14.86
C THR A 23 2.48 2.79 -13.61
N GLY A 24 1.17 2.72 -13.59
CA GLY A 24 0.42 2.07 -12.53
C GLY A 24 -0.93 1.60 -13.02
N GLY A 25 -1.67 0.97 -12.13
CA GLY A 25 -2.99 0.47 -12.43
C GLY A 25 -3.81 0.26 -11.17
N PHE A 26 -5.12 0.18 -11.36
CA PHE A 26 -6.05 -0.13 -10.30
C PHE A 26 -6.88 -1.33 -10.71
N ALA A 27 -7.06 -2.27 -9.79
CA ALA A 27 -7.91 -3.43 -10.01
C ALA A 27 -8.87 -3.63 -8.84
N ARG A 28 -10.00 -4.26 -9.14
CA ARG A 28 -10.86 -4.83 -8.12
C ARG A 28 -10.34 -6.22 -7.78
N SER A 29 -10.30 -6.52 -6.50
CA SER A 29 -9.91 -7.83 -5.99
C SER A 29 -10.89 -8.94 -6.34
N ASN A 30 -12.18 -8.59 -6.46
CA ASN A 30 -13.27 -9.47 -6.85
C ASN A 30 -14.47 -8.64 -7.36
N ASP A 31 -15.50 -9.33 -7.86
CA ASP A 31 -16.68 -8.69 -8.47
C ASP A 31 -17.63 -8.02 -7.47
N THR A 32 -17.49 -8.31 -6.17
CA THR A 32 -18.34 -7.74 -5.11
C THR A 32 -17.84 -6.40 -4.59
N VAL A 33 -16.56 -6.06 -4.79
CA VAL A 33 -16.06 -4.73 -4.44
C VAL A 33 -16.57 -3.71 -5.45
N GLU A 34 -17.17 -2.62 -4.96
CA GLU A 34 -17.76 -1.59 -5.82
C GLU A 34 -16.72 -0.75 -6.57
N HIS A 35 -15.51 -0.60 -6.01
CA HIS A 35 -14.43 0.23 -6.55
C HIS A 35 -13.07 -0.48 -6.45
N PRO A 36 -12.07 -0.08 -7.25
CA PRO A 36 -10.74 -0.67 -7.16
C PRO A 36 -10.14 -0.54 -5.75
N ASN A 37 -9.70 -1.67 -5.20
CA ASN A 37 -9.06 -1.78 -3.89
C ASN A 37 -7.62 -2.31 -3.96
N ILE A 38 -7.14 -2.65 -5.16
CA ILE A 38 -5.74 -2.98 -5.44
C ILE A 38 -5.12 -1.86 -6.26
N GLN A 39 -3.93 -1.43 -5.87
CA GLN A 39 -3.09 -0.51 -6.64
C GLN A 39 -1.80 -1.19 -7.05
N PHE A 40 -1.37 -0.94 -8.29
CA PHE A 40 -0.10 -1.35 -8.85
C PHE A 40 0.73 -0.11 -9.17
N HIS A 41 2.00 -0.10 -8.78
CA HIS A 41 3.01 0.85 -9.27
C HIS A 41 4.13 0.05 -9.92
N PHE A 42 4.33 0.24 -11.22
CA PHE A 42 5.38 -0.43 -11.98
C PHE A 42 6.69 0.34 -11.87
N LEU A 43 7.79 -0.39 -11.68
CA LEU A 43 9.14 0.15 -11.61
C LEU A 43 10.06 -0.64 -12.54
N PRO A 44 10.78 0.01 -13.46
CA PRO A 44 11.81 -0.63 -14.28
C PRO A 44 13.13 -0.78 -13.51
N SER A 45 13.06 -1.20 -12.24
CA SER A 45 14.20 -1.42 -11.37
C SER A 45 13.87 -2.48 -10.31
N THR A 46 14.92 -3.11 -9.79
CA THR A 46 14.88 -3.76 -8.48
C THR A 46 14.90 -2.69 -7.38
N VAL A 47 14.06 -2.85 -6.37
CA VAL A 47 13.93 -1.98 -5.20
C VAL A 47 13.92 -2.92 -4.02
N HIS A 48 14.92 -2.75 -3.17
CA HIS A 48 15.16 -3.58 -2.01
C HIS A 48 15.36 -2.64 -0.83
N ASP A 49 14.66 -2.89 0.28
CA ASP A 49 14.67 -2.03 1.48
C ASP A 49 14.42 -0.56 1.11
N ASP A 50 13.31 -0.29 0.42
CA ASP A 50 12.94 1.04 -0.10
C ASP A 50 14.05 1.75 -0.90
N GLY A 51 14.90 0.98 -1.58
CA GLY A 51 16.02 1.51 -2.38
C GLY A 51 17.29 1.79 -1.58
N ARG A 52 17.35 1.42 -0.30
CA ARG A 52 18.56 1.50 0.53
C ARG A 52 19.61 0.47 0.15
N THR A 53 19.19 -0.61 -0.52
CA THR A 53 20.09 -1.66 -0.99
C THR A 53 20.13 -1.74 -2.51
N VAL A 54 21.35 -1.87 -3.05
CA VAL A 54 21.58 -1.89 -4.50
C VAL A 54 21.22 -3.26 -5.07
N GLY A 55 20.42 -3.27 -6.12
CA GLY A 55 20.08 -4.48 -6.86
C GLY A 55 21.31 -5.15 -7.50
N LYS A 56 21.25 -6.48 -7.63
CA LYS A 56 22.33 -7.28 -8.24
C LYS A 56 22.18 -7.47 -9.76
N CYS A 57 21.02 -7.11 -10.31
CA CYS A 57 20.72 -7.25 -11.73
C CYS A 57 19.72 -6.19 -12.19
N HIS A 58 19.61 -6.03 -13.52
CA HIS A 58 18.50 -5.32 -14.14
C HIS A 58 17.25 -6.17 -14.06
N ALA A 59 16.18 -5.62 -13.51
CA ALA A 59 14.86 -6.23 -13.50
C ALA A 59 13.80 -5.13 -13.45
N PHE A 60 12.54 -5.56 -13.49
CA PHE A 60 11.38 -4.73 -13.21
C PHE A 60 10.55 -5.39 -12.12
N GLN A 61 9.67 -4.63 -11.50
CA GLN A 61 8.74 -5.14 -10.51
C GLN A 61 7.47 -4.30 -10.48
N VAL A 62 6.54 -4.74 -9.64
CA VAL A 62 5.37 -3.97 -9.28
C VAL A 62 5.24 -3.91 -7.77
N HIS A 63 5.12 -2.71 -7.21
CA HIS A 63 4.62 -2.56 -5.86
C HIS A 63 3.10 -2.70 -5.92
N VAL A 64 2.55 -3.59 -5.11
CA VAL A 64 1.13 -3.92 -5.14
C VAL A 64 0.60 -4.11 -3.73
N GLY A 65 -0.60 -3.62 -3.45
CA GLY A 65 -1.20 -3.75 -2.13
C GLY A 65 -2.66 -3.31 -2.05
N ASN A 66 -3.26 -3.59 -0.90
CA ASN A 66 -4.58 -3.11 -0.54
C ASN A 66 -4.56 -1.61 -0.26
N MET A 67 -5.56 -0.88 -0.75
CA MET A 67 -5.76 0.53 -0.42
C MET A 67 -6.81 0.79 0.67
N ARG A 68 -7.56 -0.23 1.08
CA ARG A 68 -8.74 -0.10 1.96
C ARG A 68 -8.71 -1.10 3.13
N THR A 69 -7.55 -1.26 3.76
CA THR A 69 -7.42 -2.10 4.95
C THR A 69 -8.37 -1.66 6.06
N GLN A 70 -8.89 -2.63 6.83
CA GLN A 70 -9.74 -2.35 7.98
C GLN A 70 -8.94 -2.18 9.28
N SER A 71 -7.72 -2.71 9.35
CA SER A 71 -6.79 -2.48 10.46
C SER A 71 -6.63 -0.99 10.76
N ARG A 72 -6.59 -0.65 12.05
CA ARG A 72 -6.38 0.71 12.53
C ARG A 72 -5.30 0.71 13.60
N GLY A 73 -4.29 1.53 13.35
CA GLY A 73 -3.21 1.79 14.29
C GLY A 73 -3.42 3.05 15.13
N CYS A 74 -2.41 3.40 15.91
CA CYS A 74 -2.36 4.64 16.66
C CYS A 74 -0.95 5.25 16.68
N ILE A 75 -0.93 6.57 16.88
CA ILE A 75 0.27 7.33 17.26
C ILE A 75 -0.03 8.02 18.58
N LYS A 76 0.87 7.88 19.56
CA LYS A 76 0.69 8.42 20.92
C LYS A 76 1.98 9.05 21.43
N LEU A 77 1.85 10.07 22.26
CA LEU A 77 2.99 10.62 22.99
C LEU A 77 3.52 9.58 23.98
N SER A 78 4.83 9.36 23.97
CA SER A 78 5.54 8.56 24.98
C SER A 78 5.99 9.40 26.19
N SER A 79 6.07 10.72 26.00
CA SER A 79 6.62 11.68 26.95
C SER A 79 6.06 13.07 26.70
N LYS A 80 6.23 13.97 27.68
CA LYS A 80 5.99 15.41 27.53
C LYS A 80 7.13 16.14 26.80
N ASP A 81 8.31 15.52 26.67
CA ASP A 81 9.44 16.08 25.92
C ASP A 81 9.23 15.84 24.41
N PRO A 82 9.05 16.91 23.59
CA PRO A 82 8.74 16.77 22.16
C PRO A 82 9.89 16.17 21.35
N ARG A 83 11.09 16.02 21.92
CA ARG A 83 12.25 15.40 21.26
C ARG A 83 12.25 13.87 21.40
N ARG A 84 11.36 13.32 22.23
CA ARG A 84 11.24 11.87 22.41
C ARG A 84 10.34 11.30 21.32
N HIS A 85 10.79 10.21 20.71
CA HIS A 85 10.00 9.52 19.69
C HIS A 85 8.61 9.13 20.23
N PRO A 86 7.55 9.34 19.44
CA PRO A 86 6.21 8.88 19.81
C PRO A 86 6.15 7.34 19.77
N ILE A 87 5.13 6.78 20.40
CA ILE A 87 4.73 5.40 20.18
C ILE A 87 3.95 5.39 18.86
N ILE A 88 4.45 4.63 17.89
CA ILE A 88 3.77 4.40 16.61
C ILE A 88 3.48 2.91 16.56
N ASP A 89 2.20 2.58 16.53
CA ASP A 89 1.72 1.22 16.37
C ASP A 89 0.75 1.20 15.19
N PRO A 90 1.20 0.85 13.98
CA PRO A 90 0.33 0.77 12.81
C PRO A 90 -0.73 -0.32 12.94
N ASN A 91 -0.52 -1.29 13.85
CA ASN A 91 -1.42 -2.41 14.10
C ASN A 91 -1.82 -3.12 12.80
N TYR A 92 -0.83 -3.37 11.93
CA TYR A 92 -1.06 -4.04 10.65
C TYR A 92 -1.54 -5.47 10.88
N MET A 93 -2.54 -5.89 10.10
CA MET A 93 -3.12 -7.23 10.19
C MET A 93 -3.76 -7.48 11.57
N ASP A 94 -4.38 -6.48 12.18
CA ASP A 94 -5.16 -6.68 13.41
C ASP A 94 -6.58 -7.17 13.11
N HIS A 95 -7.18 -6.66 12.03
CA HIS A 95 -8.53 -7.02 11.65
C HIS A 95 -8.57 -8.39 10.95
N ASP A 96 -9.51 -9.24 11.36
CA ASP A 96 -9.71 -10.56 10.76
C ASP A 96 -9.91 -10.48 9.24
N ASP A 97 -10.54 -9.42 8.73
CA ASP A 97 -10.73 -9.25 7.29
C ASP A 97 -9.42 -8.97 6.56
N ASP A 98 -8.41 -8.34 7.18
CA ASP A 98 -7.09 -8.21 6.58
C ASP A 98 -6.40 -9.58 6.51
N TRP A 99 -6.67 -10.46 7.49
CA TRP A 99 -6.25 -11.86 7.45
C TRP A 99 -7.10 -12.73 6.54
N LYS A 100 -8.39 -12.48 6.33
CA LYS A 100 -9.21 -13.19 5.33
C LYS A 100 -8.80 -12.75 3.93
N GLU A 101 -8.49 -11.47 3.76
CA GLU A 101 -7.72 -10.89 2.67
C GLU A 101 -6.24 -11.34 2.65
N PHE A 102 -5.82 -12.22 3.55
CA PHE A 102 -4.50 -12.85 3.53
C PHE A 102 -4.61 -14.35 3.28
N ARG A 103 -5.56 -15.04 3.92
CA ARG A 103 -5.48 -16.46 4.25
C ARG A 103 -6.37 -17.39 3.46
N THR A 104 -7.28 -16.93 2.59
CA THR A 104 -8.36 -17.80 2.12
C THR A 104 -7.90 -19.12 1.46
N VAL A 105 -7.86 -20.16 2.30
CA VAL A 105 -7.82 -21.58 1.99
C VAL A 105 -9.20 -22.09 2.41
N ARG A 106 -9.97 -22.67 1.48
CA ARG A 106 -11.06 -23.58 1.88
C ARG A 106 -10.41 -24.94 2.18
N ILE A 107 -10.53 -25.40 3.41
CA ILE A 107 -10.80 -26.81 3.67
C ILE A 107 -12.22 -26.81 4.23
N ASP A 108 -13.20 -27.27 3.44
CA ASP A 108 -14.22 -28.22 3.90
C ASP A 108 -15.26 -28.58 2.83
N PHE A 109 -15.67 -29.85 2.93
CA PHE A 109 -16.45 -30.71 2.05
C PHE A 109 -17.97 -30.39 2.02
N ASP A 110 -18.39 -29.13 1.93
CA ASP A 110 -19.82 -28.83 1.76
C ASP A 110 -20.14 -27.77 0.70
N TYR A 111 -21.10 -28.14 -0.16
CA TYR A 111 -21.22 -27.73 -1.56
C TYR A 111 -22.14 -26.51 -1.77
N ASP A 112 -22.83 -26.01 -0.75
CA ASP A 112 -23.78 -24.91 -0.92
C ASP A 112 -23.44 -23.68 -0.06
N GLN A 113 -22.92 -22.67 -0.76
CA GLN A 113 -22.80 -21.25 -0.37
C GLN A 113 -21.81 -20.88 0.75
N PHE A 114 -20.54 -20.73 0.35
CA PHE A 114 -19.70 -19.64 0.86
C PHE A 114 -18.61 -19.31 -0.18
N SER A 115 -18.77 -18.21 -0.90
CA SER A 115 -17.76 -17.70 -1.85
C SER A 115 -16.65 -17.04 -1.06
N ALA A 116 -15.58 -17.79 -0.78
CA ALA A 116 -14.42 -17.28 -0.08
C ALA A 116 -13.52 -16.57 -1.11
N ILE A 117 -13.42 -15.24 -1.00
CA ILE A 117 -12.54 -14.40 -1.83
C ILE A 117 -11.09 -14.79 -1.51
N PRO A 118 -10.20 -15.07 -2.50
CA PRO A 118 -8.78 -15.30 -2.24
C PRO A 118 -8.22 -14.18 -1.38
N GLY A 119 -7.29 -14.49 -0.46
CA GLY A 119 -6.62 -13.43 0.28
C GLY A 119 -6.13 -12.34 -0.68
N LEU A 120 -6.63 -11.11 -0.57
CA LEU A 120 -6.23 -9.94 -1.34
C LEU A 120 -4.74 -9.88 -1.65
N PHE A 121 -3.85 -10.14 -0.68
CA PHE A 121 -2.41 -10.15 -0.95
C PHE A 121 -1.98 -11.31 -1.85
N ARG A 122 -2.59 -12.49 -1.71
CA ARG A 122 -2.42 -13.60 -2.67
C ARG A 122 -2.94 -13.22 -4.04
N LYS A 123 -4.09 -12.55 -4.11
CA LYS A 123 -4.66 -12.05 -5.36
C LYS A 123 -3.74 -11.01 -6.02
N CYS A 124 -3.11 -10.12 -5.24
CA CYS A 124 -2.09 -9.20 -5.72
C CYS A 124 -0.92 -9.95 -6.36
N VAL A 125 -0.36 -10.97 -5.69
CA VAL A 125 0.74 -11.79 -6.25
C VAL A 125 0.30 -12.52 -7.53
N GLN A 126 -0.90 -13.11 -7.54
CA GLN A 126 -1.45 -13.80 -8.70
C GLN A 126 -1.66 -12.86 -9.90
N LEU A 127 -2.26 -11.69 -9.67
CA LEU A 127 -2.48 -10.67 -10.71
C LEU A 127 -1.15 -10.12 -11.23
N SER A 128 -0.16 -9.91 -10.37
CA SER A 128 1.18 -9.49 -10.80
C SER A 128 1.84 -10.54 -11.70
N ARG A 129 1.72 -11.83 -11.34
CA ARG A 129 2.20 -12.94 -12.17
C ARG A 129 1.46 -13.01 -13.51
N GLU A 130 0.14 -12.85 -13.51
CA GLU A 130 -0.69 -12.80 -14.72
C GLU A 130 -0.30 -11.63 -15.64
N LEU A 131 -0.06 -10.45 -15.05
CA LEU A 131 0.37 -9.24 -15.77
C LEU A 131 1.75 -9.44 -16.42
N PHE A 132 2.72 -9.99 -15.70
CA PHE A 132 4.07 -10.21 -16.23
C PHE A 132 4.17 -11.43 -17.15
N ALA A 133 3.19 -12.34 -17.11
CA ALA A 133 3.07 -13.44 -18.07
C ALA A 133 2.52 -13.00 -19.44
N GLN A 134 2.01 -11.77 -19.58
CA GLN A 134 1.52 -11.27 -20.86
C GLN A 134 2.63 -11.22 -21.92
N LYS A 135 2.26 -11.45 -23.19
CA LYS A 135 3.19 -11.51 -24.33
C LYS A 135 4.06 -10.26 -24.49
N SER A 136 3.55 -9.10 -24.10
CA SER A 136 4.29 -7.83 -24.15
C SER A 136 5.55 -7.81 -23.27
N PHE A 137 5.62 -8.69 -22.27
CA PHE A 137 6.79 -8.84 -21.40
C PHE A 137 7.78 -9.89 -21.89
N ASP A 138 7.48 -10.69 -22.92
CA ASP A 138 8.37 -11.75 -23.45
C ASP A 138 9.81 -11.26 -23.71
N PRO A 139 10.05 -10.07 -24.31
CA PRO A 139 11.41 -9.61 -24.59
C PRO A 139 12.20 -9.16 -23.35
N PHE A 140 11.50 -8.95 -22.22
CA PHE A 140 12.07 -8.31 -21.02
C PHE A 140 12.12 -9.25 -19.82
N ARG A 141 11.19 -10.23 -19.72
CA ARG A 141 11.10 -11.09 -18.54
C ARG A 141 12.16 -12.18 -18.57
N GLY A 142 12.86 -12.32 -17.45
CA GLY A 142 13.67 -13.49 -17.12
C GLY A 142 12.97 -14.38 -16.10
N ASP A 143 13.75 -15.06 -15.28
CA ASP A 143 13.24 -15.81 -14.13
C ASP A 143 12.61 -14.88 -13.09
N GLU A 144 11.53 -15.34 -12.44
CA GLU A 144 10.91 -14.64 -11.32
C GLU A 144 11.87 -14.57 -10.13
N LEU A 145 12.25 -13.36 -9.73
CA LEU A 145 13.16 -13.14 -8.59
C LEU A 145 12.46 -13.25 -7.24
N ALA A 146 11.26 -12.68 -7.13
CA ALA A 146 10.43 -12.68 -5.92
C ALA A 146 8.95 -12.71 -6.31
N PRO A 147 8.08 -13.48 -5.61
CA PRO A 147 8.42 -14.43 -4.54
C PRO A 147 9.21 -15.67 -5.01
N GLY A 148 9.39 -15.82 -6.32
CA GLY A 148 10.15 -16.90 -6.94
C GLY A 148 9.27 -18.09 -7.33
N LYS A 149 9.75 -18.84 -8.34
CA LYS A 149 8.99 -19.92 -8.99
C LYS A 149 8.52 -21.04 -8.06
N ASP A 150 9.20 -21.21 -6.92
CA ASP A 150 8.90 -22.26 -5.94
C ASP A 150 7.80 -21.84 -4.95
N CYS A 151 7.50 -20.54 -4.86
CA CYS A 151 6.37 -20.03 -4.10
C CYS A 151 5.06 -20.29 -4.86
N LYS A 152 4.41 -21.42 -4.59
CA LYS A 152 3.24 -21.89 -5.35
C LYS A 152 2.01 -22.06 -4.48
N SER A 153 2.18 -22.53 -3.26
CA SER A 153 1.05 -22.75 -2.36
C SER A 153 0.62 -21.44 -1.70
N ASP A 154 -0.63 -21.42 -1.27
CA ASP A 154 -1.18 -20.35 -0.45
C ASP A 154 -0.34 -20.07 0.80
N ALA A 155 0.20 -21.12 1.44
CA ALA A 155 1.09 -20.99 2.59
C ALA A 155 2.45 -20.36 2.23
N ASP A 156 3.00 -20.64 1.04
CA ASP A 156 4.24 -20.01 0.59
C ASP A 156 4.03 -18.52 0.35
N ILE A 157 2.91 -18.16 -0.28
CA ILE A 157 2.55 -16.76 -0.56
C ILE A 157 2.34 -16.02 0.76
N ASP A 158 1.64 -16.62 1.72
CA ASP A 158 1.46 -16.08 3.06
C ASP A 158 2.78 -15.78 3.74
N ASN A 159 3.73 -16.71 3.69
CA ASN A 159 5.04 -16.52 4.30
C ASN A 159 5.84 -15.42 3.59
N PHE A 160 5.76 -15.36 2.26
CA PHE A 160 6.38 -14.28 1.50
C PHE A 160 5.80 -12.91 1.88
N VAL A 161 4.48 -12.76 1.90
CA VAL A 161 3.83 -11.48 2.19
C VAL A 161 4.12 -11.03 3.62
N LYS A 162 4.11 -11.94 4.61
CA LYS A 162 4.51 -11.60 6.00
C LYS A 162 5.90 -10.96 6.08
N TYR A 163 6.82 -11.41 5.23
CA TYR A 163 8.19 -10.92 5.20
C TYR A 163 8.36 -9.68 4.33
N ALA A 164 7.64 -9.61 3.20
CA ALA A 164 7.84 -8.60 2.16
C ALA A 164 6.91 -7.39 2.29
N SER A 165 5.85 -7.46 3.08
CA SER A 165 4.93 -6.35 3.28
C SER A 165 5.61 -5.18 4.00
N ALA A 166 5.40 -3.98 3.45
CA ALA A 166 5.86 -2.73 4.02
C ALA A 166 4.76 -1.66 3.89
N SER A 167 4.95 -0.54 4.58
CA SER A 167 4.06 0.60 4.46
C SER A 167 4.22 1.26 3.08
N ALA A 168 3.11 1.64 2.45
CA ALA A 168 3.11 2.48 1.26
C ALA A 168 3.26 3.98 1.57
N TYR A 169 3.62 4.33 2.82
CA TYR A 169 3.83 5.72 3.28
C TYR A 169 2.58 6.61 3.15
N HIS A 170 1.39 6.03 3.38
CA HIS A 170 0.11 6.74 3.35
C HIS A 170 -0.60 6.80 4.72
N PRO A 171 0.06 7.23 5.82
CA PRO A 171 -0.61 7.38 7.11
C PRO A 171 -1.65 8.52 7.06
N SER A 172 -2.85 8.27 7.60
CA SER A 172 -3.96 9.22 7.64
C SER A 172 -4.92 8.93 8.80
N GLY A 173 -5.84 9.86 9.06
CA GLY A 173 -6.98 9.63 9.96
C GLY A 173 -6.73 9.75 11.47
N THR A 174 -5.55 10.19 11.91
CA THR A 174 -5.24 10.34 13.35
C THR A 174 -5.98 11.49 14.04
N CYS A 175 -6.50 12.45 13.29
CA CYS A 175 -7.33 13.56 13.75
C CYS A 175 -8.65 13.61 12.94
N LYS A 176 -9.28 12.45 12.76
CA LYS A 176 -10.47 12.21 11.94
C LYS A 176 -11.49 13.37 11.99
N MET A 177 -11.91 13.83 10.81
CA MET A 177 -13.09 14.67 10.68
C MET A 177 -14.38 13.85 10.81
N GLY A 178 -15.39 14.39 11.46
CA GLY A 178 -16.67 13.73 11.63
C GLY A 178 -17.69 14.61 12.34
N PRO A 179 -18.98 14.24 12.30
CA PRO A 179 -20.00 15.00 13.02
C PRO A 179 -19.75 14.97 14.52
N SER A 180 -20.30 15.93 15.27
CA SER A 180 -20.16 16.00 16.73
C SER A 180 -20.74 14.79 17.48
N SER A 181 -21.59 14.00 16.81
CA SER A 181 -22.11 12.72 17.32
C SER A 181 -21.12 11.56 17.21
N ASP A 182 -20.08 11.67 16.38
CA ASP A 182 -19.02 10.67 16.27
C ASP A 182 -18.00 10.89 17.40
N LYS A 183 -17.99 9.96 18.37
CA LYS A 183 -17.09 10.02 19.54
C LYS A 183 -15.61 9.95 19.20
N MET A 184 -15.26 9.52 17.98
CA MET A 184 -13.88 9.45 17.50
C MET A 184 -13.49 10.68 16.67
N ALA A 185 -14.41 11.60 16.39
CA ALA A 185 -14.13 12.80 15.61
C ALA A 185 -13.32 13.82 16.43
N VAL A 186 -12.28 14.36 15.80
CA VAL A 186 -11.42 15.42 16.36
C VAL A 186 -11.70 16.76 15.68
N VAL A 187 -12.06 16.74 14.40
CA VAL A 187 -12.23 17.92 13.56
C VAL A 187 -13.66 18.03 13.03
N ASN A 188 -14.24 19.23 13.07
CA ASN A 188 -15.54 19.51 12.49
C ASN A 188 -15.44 19.61 10.95
N PRO A 189 -16.19 18.80 10.17
CA PRO A 189 -16.09 18.77 8.72
C PRO A 189 -16.62 20.04 8.02
N GLU A 190 -17.41 20.87 8.69
CA GLU A 190 -17.99 22.09 8.09
C GLU A 190 -17.00 23.26 8.07
N ASN A 191 -16.09 23.32 9.05
CA ASN A 191 -15.24 24.50 9.24
C ASN A 191 -13.76 24.17 9.56
N MET A 192 -13.41 22.89 9.64
CA MET A 192 -12.08 22.34 9.99
C MET A 192 -11.61 22.68 11.41
N ALA A 193 -12.49 23.15 12.29
CA ALA A 193 -12.13 23.48 13.66
C ALA A 193 -11.96 22.21 14.52
N VAL A 194 -10.99 22.23 15.44
CA VAL A 194 -10.80 21.16 16.42
C VAL A 194 -11.86 21.29 17.51
N TYR A 195 -12.60 20.21 17.77
CA TYR A 195 -13.64 20.20 18.81
C TYR A 195 -13.07 20.56 20.20
N GLY A 196 -13.80 21.39 20.94
CA GLY A 196 -13.40 21.81 22.30
C GLY A 196 -12.33 22.89 22.35
N THR A 197 -11.99 23.52 21.22
CA THR A 197 -10.99 24.59 21.14
C THR A 197 -11.51 25.80 20.37
N GLU A 198 -10.88 26.95 20.56
CA GLU A 198 -11.12 28.17 19.79
C GLU A 198 -9.93 28.46 18.88
N ASN A 199 -10.18 28.98 17.67
CA ASN A 199 -9.14 29.43 16.73
C ASN A 199 -8.07 28.38 16.35
N LEU A 200 -8.38 27.08 16.47
CA LEU A 200 -7.49 25.98 16.08
C LEU A 200 -8.12 25.11 14.99
N LYS A 201 -7.35 24.83 13.94
CA LYS A 201 -7.73 23.97 12.81
C LYS A 201 -6.60 22.99 12.48
N VAL A 202 -6.95 21.83 11.95
CA VAL A 202 -6.00 20.85 11.40
C VAL A 202 -6.31 20.67 9.92
N VAL A 203 -5.29 20.78 9.06
CA VAL A 203 -5.43 20.70 7.61
C VAL A 203 -4.25 19.89 7.05
N ASP A 204 -4.34 18.57 7.19
CA ASP A 204 -3.42 17.58 6.64
C ASP A 204 -4.13 16.22 6.53
N ALA A 205 -3.43 15.17 6.09
CA ALA A 205 -4.01 13.83 5.92
C ALA A 205 -4.58 13.20 7.21
N SER A 206 -4.24 13.71 8.40
CA SER A 206 -4.79 13.21 9.66
C SER A 206 -6.30 13.41 9.77
N ILE A 207 -6.89 14.36 9.03
CA ILE A 207 -8.34 14.60 9.09
C ILE A 207 -9.15 13.59 8.30
N MET A 208 -8.53 12.82 7.40
CA MET A 208 -9.24 11.89 6.52
C MET A 208 -9.99 10.83 7.35
N PRO A 209 -11.33 10.70 7.23
CA PRO A 209 -12.10 9.77 8.06
C PRO A 209 -11.90 8.31 7.66
N SER A 210 -11.45 8.09 6.44
CA SER A 210 -10.98 6.84 5.89
C SER A 210 -9.92 7.16 4.84
N ILE A 211 -8.93 6.28 4.70
CA ILE A 211 -7.98 6.36 3.59
C ILE A 211 -8.73 6.28 2.25
N VAL A 212 -8.25 7.03 1.26
CA VAL A 212 -8.78 7.00 -0.10
C VAL A 212 -8.08 5.92 -0.93
N SER A 213 -8.71 5.50 -2.02
CA SER A 213 -8.09 4.60 -3.00
C SER A 213 -7.11 5.37 -3.89
N GLY A 214 -5.91 5.65 -3.39
CA GLY A 214 -4.84 6.30 -4.15
C GLY A 214 -3.72 6.85 -3.27
N ASN A 215 -2.75 7.52 -3.89
CA ASN A 215 -1.63 8.16 -3.19
C ASN A 215 -2.08 9.48 -2.54
N LEU A 216 -1.71 9.69 -1.27
CA LEU A 216 -2.22 10.80 -0.44
C LEU A 216 -1.61 12.18 -0.74
N ASN A 217 -0.73 12.31 -1.73
CA ASN A 217 -0.17 13.62 -2.12
C ASN A 217 -1.15 14.45 -2.98
N ALA A 218 -2.09 13.80 -3.66
CA ALA A 218 -3.08 14.48 -4.50
C ALA A 218 -4.34 14.97 -3.75
N PRO A 219 -5.01 14.16 -2.91
CA PRO A 219 -6.19 14.58 -2.15
C PRO A 219 -5.86 15.52 -0.99
#